data_AF-A6K9G4-F1
#
_entry.id   AF-A6K9G4-F1
#
_cell.length_a   1.000
_cell.length_b   1.000
_cell.length_c   1.000
_cell.angle_alpha   90.00
_cell.angle_beta   90.00
_cell.angle_gamma   90.00
#
_symmetry.space_group_name_H-M   'P 1'
#
loop_
_entity.id
_entity.type
_entity.pdbx_description
1 polymer ?
#
loop_
_entity_poly.entity_id
_entity_poly.type
_entity_poly.pdbx_seq_one_letter_code
_entity_poly.pdbx_strand_id
1 'polypeptide(L)'
;MKAVGVFALIMSLGIVAESKVYTRCKLAKVFVKAGLDNYGGFTLGNWLCMAYYESHYNTSAETVLEDGSTDYGIFQINSFTWCRNGKKHQKNHCHVACSALTTDDLTDAILCAKKIVKETQGMNYWQGWKKNCESKDSSDWKRGCDVS
;
A
#
# COMPACT_ATOMS: atom_id res chain seq x y z
N MET A 1 3.45 29.73 -51.91
CA MET A 1 4.08 28.88 -50.88
C MET A 1 3.01 28.58 -49.84
N LYS A 2 2.46 27.37 -49.80
CA LYS A 2 1.47 26.99 -48.78
C LYS A 2 2.18 26.12 -47.74
N ALA A 3 2.41 26.68 -46.56
CA ALA A 3 3.00 25.95 -45.44
C ALA A 3 1.95 24.94 -44.92
N VAL A 4 2.26 23.66 -45.04
CA VAL A 4 1.46 22.59 -44.44
C VAL A 4 1.95 22.41 -43.01
N GLY A 5 1.19 22.92 -42.05
CA GLY A 5 1.45 22.72 -40.63
C GLY A 5 1.11 21.30 -40.22
N VAL A 6 2.11 20.52 -39.82
CA VAL A 6 1.93 19.18 -39.26
C VAL A 6 1.59 19.34 -37.77
N PHE A 7 0.31 19.24 -37.43
CA PHE A 7 -0.12 19.06 -36.04
C PHE A 7 0.22 17.62 -35.61
N ALA A 8 1.36 17.46 -34.93
CA ALA A 8 1.69 16.20 -34.27
C ALA A 8 0.78 16.02 -33.04
N LEU A 9 -0.30 15.24 -33.20
CA LEU A 9 -1.16 14.83 -32.10
C LEU A 9 -0.41 13.75 -31.31
N ILE A 10 0.29 14.14 -30.25
CA ILE A 10 0.91 13.20 -29.30
C ILE A 10 -0.24 12.53 -28.53
N MET A 11 -0.66 11.35 -28.98
CA MET A 11 -1.53 10.47 -28.20
C MET A 11 -0.71 9.88 -27.05
N SER A 12 -0.72 10.55 -25.91
CA SER A 12 -0.26 9.98 -24.65
C SER A 12 -1.18 8.83 -24.26
N LEU A 13 -0.74 7.58 -24.47
CA LEU A 13 -1.33 6.40 -23.84
C LEU A 13 -1.10 6.52 -22.33
N GLY A 14 -2.09 7.07 -21.62
CA GLY A 14 -2.17 6.91 -20.18
C GLY A 14 -2.43 5.44 -19.89
N ILE A 15 -1.47 4.76 -19.23
CA ILE A 15 -1.75 3.46 -18.63
C ILE A 15 -2.80 3.73 -17.56
N VAL A 16 -4.06 3.40 -17.83
CA VAL A 16 -5.07 3.33 -16.79
C VAL A 16 -4.67 2.15 -15.94
N ALA A 17 -4.08 2.42 -14.76
CA ALA A 17 -3.88 1.41 -13.76
C ALA A 17 -5.29 0.95 -13.33
N GLU A 18 -5.73 -0.22 -13.79
CA GLU A 18 -6.91 -0.86 -13.23
C GLU A 18 -6.66 -1.08 -11.73
N SER A 19 -7.63 -0.69 -10.90
CA SER A 19 -7.55 -0.95 -9.47
C SER A 19 -7.75 -2.44 -9.19
N LYS A 20 -6.91 -2.99 -8.31
CA LYS A 20 -6.96 -4.41 -7.96
C LYS A 20 -7.33 -4.61 -6.50
N VAL A 21 -8.44 -5.30 -6.29
CA VAL A 21 -8.77 -5.86 -4.98
C VAL A 21 -8.20 -7.27 -4.92
N TYR A 22 -7.20 -7.48 -4.06
CA TYR A 22 -6.62 -8.80 -3.88
C TYR A 22 -7.57 -9.71 -3.08
N THR A 23 -7.69 -10.97 -3.52
CA THR A 23 -8.26 -12.02 -2.66
C THR A 23 -7.25 -12.39 -1.57
N ARG A 24 -7.73 -12.75 -0.37
CA ARG A 24 -6.92 -13.14 0.79
C ARG A 24 -5.74 -14.08 0.46
N CYS A 25 -5.97 -15.20 -0.21
CA CYS A 25 -4.89 -16.15 -0.49
C CYS A 25 -3.92 -15.72 -1.61
N LYS A 26 -4.37 -14.93 -2.58
CA LYS A 26 -3.45 -14.32 -3.55
C LYS A 26 -2.52 -13.33 -2.83
N LEU A 27 -3.06 -12.51 -1.93
CA LEU A 27 -2.28 -11.58 -1.13
C LEU A 27 -1.29 -12.31 -0.20
N ALA A 28 -1.74 -13.38 0.45
CA ALA A 28 -0.89 -14.21 1.31
C ALA A 28 0.36 -14.71 0.56
N LYS A 29 0.18 -15.20 -0.68
CA LYS A 29 1.29 -15.64 -1.54
C LYS A 29 2.25 -14.49 -1.89
N VAL A 30 1.74 -13.28 -2.14
CA VAL A 30 2.58 -12.10 -2.38
C VAL A 30 3.37 -11.73 -1.12
N PHE A 31 2.73 -11.71 0.04
CA PHE A 31 3.37 -11.35 1.31
C PHE A 31 4.46 -12.34 1.73
N VAL A 32 4.25 -13.65 1.54
CA VAL A 32 5.29 -14.66 1.78
C VAL A 32 6.47 -14.47 0.84
N LYS A 33 6.22 -14.30 -0.47
CA LYS A 33 7.29 -14.04 -1.45
C LYS A 33 8.08 -12.77 -1.13
N ALA A 34 7.42 -11.75 -0.59
CA ALA A 34 8.06 -10.51 -0.17
C ALA A 34 8.72 -10.58 1.22
N GLY A 35 8.68 -11.73 1.90
CA GLY A 35 9.28 -11.93 3.21
C GLY A 35 8.63 -11.08 4.30
N LEU A 36 7.30 -11.02 4.32
CA LEU A 36 6.54 -10.40 5.41
C LEU A 36 6.21 -11.39 6.54
N ASP A 37 6.19 -12.70 6.29
CA ASP A 37 5.97 -13.66 7.37
C ASP A 37 7.12 -13.59 8.39
N ASN A 38 6.76 -13.35 9.65
CA ASN A 38 7.65 -13.07 10.79
C ASN A 38 8.50 -11.79 10.67
N TYR A 39 8.25 -10.92 9.68
CA TYR A 39 8.94 -9.64 9.61
C TYR A 39 8.54 -8.74 10.79
N GLY A 40 9.53 -8.20 11.50
CA GLY A 40 9.31 -7.36 12.66
C GLY A 40 8.63 -8.07 13.84
N GLY A 41 8.65 -9.41 13.86
CA GLY A 41 7.96 -10.22 14.89
C GLY A 41 6.47 -10.45 14.63
N PHE A 42 5.95 -10.04 13.46
CA PHE A 42 4.54 -10.21 13.11
C PHE A 42 4.34 -11.35 12.11
N THR A 43 3.41 -12.25 12.43
CA THR A 43 3.04 -13.37 11.54
C THR A 43 2.43 -12.88 10.24
N LEU A 44 2.42 -13.72 9.20
CA LEU A 44 1.68 -13.47 7.96
C LEU A 44 0.21 -13.07 8.20
N GLY A 45 -0.43 -13.69 9.19
CA GLY A 45 -1.81 -13.39 9.55
C GLY A 45 -2.00 -11.96 10.07
N ASN A 46 -1.03 -11.41 10.80
CA ASN A 46 -1.05 -10.01 11.23
C ASN A 46 -1.04 -9.06 10.04
N TRP A 47 -0.16 -9.30 9.05
CA TRP A 47 -0.07 -8.50 7.82
C TRP A 47 -1.35 -8.55 7.00
N LEU A 48 -1.95 -9.73 6.85
CA LEU A 48 -3.24 -9.90 6.16
C LEU A 48 -4.37 -9.19 6.89
N CYS A 49 -4.45 -9.34 8.21
CA CYS A 49 -5.46 -8.65 9.02
C CYS A 49 -5.33 -7.13 8.89
N MET A 50 -4.11 -6.59 9.02
CA MET A 50 -3.85 -5.15 8.85
C MET A 50 -4.32 -4.67 7.48
N ALA A 51 -3.85 -5.28 6.40
CA ALA A 51 -4.22 -4.86 5.04
C ALA A 51 -5.74 -4.93 4.79
N TYR A 52 -6.45 -5.89 5.41
CA TYR A 52 -7.90 -5.97 5.30
C TYR A 52 -8.61 -4.82 6.00
N TYR A 53 -8.22 -4.50 7.23
CA TYR A 53 -8.88 -3.46 8.00
C TYR A 53 -8.48 -2.04 7.61
N GLU A 54 -7.38 -1.88 6.89
CA GLU A 54 -6.97 -0.59 6.32
C GLU A 54 -7.65 -0.32 4.96
N SER A 55 -7.72 -1.30 4.06
CA SER A 55 -8.15 -1.04 2.67
C SER A 55 -9.11 -2.07 2.07
N HIS A 56 -9.49 -3.11 2.82
CA HIS A 56 -10.15 -4.29 2.28
C HIS A 56 -9.40 -4.92 1.09
N TYR A 57 -8.07 -4.90 1.14
CA TYR A 57 -7.16 -5.39 0.10
C TYR A 57 -7.22 -4.62 -1.23
N ASN A 58 -7.78 -3.42 -1.25
CA ASN A 58 -7.83 -2.56 -2.43
C ASN A 58 -6.50 -1.82 -2.60
N THR A 59 -5.78 -2.08 -3.70
CA THR A 59 -4.52 -1.40 -4.00
C THR A 59 -4.68 0.06 -4.32
N SER A 60 -5.83 0.50 -4.82
CA SER A 60 -6.06 1.90 -5.18
C SER A 60 -6.82 2.70 -4.12
N ALA A 61 -6.91 2.18 -2.89
CA ALA A 61 -7.63 2.87 -1.82
C ALA A 61 -6.97 4.21 -1.48
N GLU A 62 -7.75 5.29 -1.45
CA GLU A 62 -7.30 6.61 -1.02
C GLU A 62 -8.29 7.19 -0.02
N THR A 63 -7.77 7.64 1.13
CA THR A 63 -8.57 8.28 2.18
C THR A 63 -8.00 9.65 2.49
N VAL A 64 -8.79 10.70 2.27
CA VAL A 64 -8.42 12.08 2.63
C VAL A 64 -8.75 12.32 4.10
N LEU A 65 -7.77 12.76 4.87
CA LEU A 65 -7.92 13.06 6.30
C LEU A 65 -8.25 14.54 6.53
N GLU A 66 -8.74 14.85 7.73
CA GLU A 66 -9.14 16.21 8.13
C GLU A 66 -7.98 17.22 8.07
N ASP A 67 -6.75 16.76 8.30
CA ASP A 67 -5.53 17.59 8.21
C ASP A 67 -5.09 17.86 6.75
N GLY A 68 -5.85 17.35 5.78
CA GLY A 68 -5.59 17.51 4.34
C GLY A 68 -4.51 16.57 3.80
N SER A 69 -3.94 15.70 4.64
CA SER A 69 -3.13 14.57 4.17
C SER A 69 -4.03 13.47 3.58
N THR A 70 -3.40 12.54 2.90
CA THR A 70 -4.09 11.42 2.24
C THR A 70 -3.34 10.13 2.53
N ASP A 71 -4.08 9.08 2.87
CA ASP A 71 -3.59 7.73 3.06
C ASP A 71 -3.74 6.93 1.77
N TYR A 72 -2.68 6.23 1.37
CA TYR A 72 -2.56 5.60 0.05
C TYR A 72 -2.43 4.08 0.11
N GLY A 73 -3.18 3.44 -0.78
CA GLY A 73 -3.05 2.06 -1.19
C GLY A 73 -3.42 1.04 -0.14
N ILE A 74 -2.96 -0.19 -0.38
CA ILE A 74 -3.39 -1.37 0.38
C ILE A 74 -3.08 -1.29 1.89
N PHE A 75 -2.07 -0.49 2.27
CA PHE A 75 -1.64 -0.29 3.65
C PHE A 75 -1.98 1.10 4.20
N GLN A 76 -2.77 1.91 3.49
CA GLN A 76 -3.17 3.27 3.90
C GLN A 76 -1.97 4.10 4.43
N ILE A 77 -0.94 4.23 3.59
CA ILE A 77 0.31 4.92 3.94
C ILE A 77 0.14 6.43 3.75
N ASN A 78 0.38 7.19 4.83
CA ASN A 78 0.07 8.60 4.90
C ASN A 78 1.10 9.49 4.18
N SER A 79 0.60 10.46 3.42
CA SER A 79 1.42 11.38 2.61
C SER A 79 2.02 12.57 3.37
N PHE A 80 1.63 12.84 4.62
CA PHE A 80 2.34 13.82 5.43
C PHE A 80 3.75 13.31 5.81
N THR A 81 3.84 12.02 6.17
CA THR A 81 5.07 11.43 6.71
C THR A 81 5.81 10.55 5.71
N TRP A 82 5.13 9.64 5.01
CA TRP A 82 5.80 8.49 4.42
C TRP A 82 6.06 8.61 2.92
N CYS A 83 5.13 9.17 2.14
CA CYS A 83 5.26 9.35 0.69
C CYS A 83 5.09 10.82 0.28
N ARG A 84 5.33 11.14 -0.99
CA ARG A 84 5.13 12.49 -1.55
C ARG A 84 4.16 12.47 -2.75
N ASN A 85 3.17 13.38 -2.75
CA ASN A 85 2.23 13.60 -3.86
C ASN A 85 2.30 15.03 -4.44
N GLY A 86 3.37 15.78 -4.13
CA GLY A 86 3.61 17.12 -4.66
C GLY A 86 3.13 18.27 -3.76
N LYS A 87 2.51 17.99 -2.61
CA LYS A 87 2.18 19.01 -1.60
C LYS A 87 3.44 19.48 -0.86
N LYS A 88 3.42 20.75 -0.41
CA LYS A 88 4.53 21.33 0.39
C LYS A 88 4.61 20.65 1.76
N HIS A 89 5.82 20.61 2.34
CA HIS A 89 6.11 20.11 3.69
C HIS A 89 5.95 18.59 3.94
N GLN A 90 5.79 17.78 2.90
CA GLN A 90 5.78 16.31 3.04
C GLN A 90 7.18 15.75 3.31
N LYS A 91 7.32 14.97 4.40
CA LYS A 91 8.62 14.43 4.86
C LYS A 91 9.18 13.36 3.92
N ASN A 92 8.30 12.52 3.36
CA ASN A 92 8.64 11.45 2.42
C ASN A 92 9.72 10.48 2.95
N HIS A 93 9.51 9.92 4.15
CA HIS A 93 10.46 9.00 4.77
C HIS A 93 10.77 7.80 3.86
N CYS A 94 9.80 7.29 3.09
CA CYS A 94 9.99 6.14 2.20
C CYS A 94 10.65 6.51 0.86
N HIS A 95 10.92 7.79 0.58
CA HIS A 95 11.51 8.26 -0.67
C HIS A 95 10.75 7.80 -1.92
N VAL A 96 9.42 7.80 -1.85
CA VAL A 96 8.53 7.24 -2.87
C VAL A 96 7.41 8.20 -3.23
N ALA A 97 6.98 8.19 -4.50
CA ALA A 97 5.77 8.89 -4.91
C ALA A 97 4.54 8.17 -4.35
N CYS A 98 3.56 8.89 -3.82
CA CYS A 98 2.35 8.25 -3.28
C CYS A 98 1.59 7.43 -4.34
N SER A 99 1.65 7.84 -5.61
CA SER A 99 1.07 7.11 -6.74
C SER A 99 1.72 5.74 -6.99
N ALA A 100 2.95 5.52 -6.53
CA ALA A 100 3.58 4.19 -6.61
C ALA A 100 2.99 3.21 -5.58
N LEU A 101 2.39 3.75 -4.50
CA LEU A 101 1.75 2.94 -3.46
C LEU A 101 0.35 2.48 -3.84
N THR A 102 -0.23 3.01 -4.93
CA THR A 102 -1.56 2.67 -5.42
C THR A 102 -1.57 1.74 -6.63
N THR A 103 -0.40 1.17 -6.97
CA THR A 103 -0.28 0.24 -8.10
C THR A 103 -0.59 -1.21 -7.70
N ASP A 104 -0.84 -2.04 -8.70
CA ASP A 104 -1.05 -3.49 -8.51
C ASP A 104 0.20 -4.23 -8.05
N ASP A 105 1.38 -3.69 -8.37
CA ASP A 105 2.65 -4.18 -7.86
C ASP A 105 2.86 -3.61 -6.44
N LEU A 106 2.81 -4.49 -5.46
CA LEU A 106 2.90 -4.11 -4.06
C LEU A 106 4.34 -3.84 -3.59
N THR A 107 5.34 -3.89 -4.46
CA THR A 107 6.76 -3.79 -4.08
C THR A 107 7.04 -2.51 -3.27
N ASP A 108 6.67 -1.35 -3.80
CA ASP A 108 6.91 -0.06 -3.11
C ASP A 108 6.10 0.06 -1.81
N ALA A 109 4.84 -0.39 -1.84
CA ALA A 109 3.97 -0.41 -0.65
C ALA A 109 4.55 -1.29 0.46
N ILE A 110 5.06 -2.49 0.12
CA ILE A 110 5.63 -3.42 1.09
C ILE A 110 6.95 -2.90 1.64
N LEU A 111 7.83 -2.34 0.79
CA LEU A 111 9.09 -1.75 1.26
C LEU A 111 8.85 -0.60 2.22
N CYS A 112 7.88 0.27 1.92
CA CYS A 112 7.50 1.36 2.81
C CYS A 112 6.89 0.83 4.11
N ALA A 113 5.94 -0.12 4.07
CA ALA A 113 5.36 -0.71 5.28
C ALA A 113 6.40 -1.40 6.18
N LYS A 114 7.40 -2.06 5.61
CA LYS A 114 8.54 -2.62 6.34
C LYS A 114 9.36 -1.55 7.06
N LYS A 115 9.56 -0.39 6.43
CA LYS A 115 10.24 0.76 7.03
C LYS A 115 9.43 1.38 8.16
N ILE A 116 8.11 1.51 7.99
CA ILE A 116 7.19 1.96 9.04
C ILE A 116 7.33 1.07 10.26
N VAL A 117 7.14 -0.25 10.14
CA VAL A 117 7.27 -1.19 11.28
C VAL A 117 8.62 -1.05 12.00
N LYS A 118 9.71 -0.86 11.25
CA LYS A 118 11.04 -0.66 11.84
C LYS A 118 11.15 0.66 12.61
N GLU A 119 10.66 1.76 12.05
CA GLU A 119 10.75 3.10 12.66
C GLU A 119 9.75 3.32 13.79
N THR A 120 8.56 2.72 13.72
CA THR A 120 7.51 2.81 14.75
C THR A 120 7.55 1.67 15.75
N GLN A 121 8.54 0.78 15.65
CA GLN A 121 8.74 -0.38 16.52
C GLN A 121 7.49 -1.27 16.64
N GLY A 122 6.76 -1.46 15.54
CA GLY A 122 5.56 -2.28 15.51
C GLY A 122 4.48 -1.78 14.57
N MET A 123 3.30 -2.42 14.64
CA MET A 123 2.14 -2.11 13.79
C MET A 123 1.21 -1.02 14.35
N ASN A 124 1.59 -0.35 15.44
CA ASN A 124 0.77 0.70 16.09
C ASN A 124 0.49 1.93 15.22
N TYR A 125 1.22 2.10 14.11
CA TYR A 125 0.90 3.10 13.10
C TYR A 125 -0.49 2.88 12.50
N TRP A 126 -0.90 1.63 12.27
CA TRP A 126 -2.16 1.25 11.65
C TRP A 126 -3.29 1.12 12.69
N GLN A 127 -4.19 2.10 12.73
CA GLN A 127 -5.31 2.08 13.68
C GLN A 127 -6.32 0.96 13.38
N GLY A 128 -6.50 0.60 12.10
CA GLY A 128 -7.32 -0.53 11.68
C GLY A 128 -6.78 -1.85 12.24
N TRP A 129 -5.46 -2.05 12.20
CA TRP A 129 -4.80 -3.19 12.86
C TRP A 129 -4.97 -3.15 14.37
N LYS A 130 -4.68 -2.02 15.02
CA LYS A 130 -4.77 -1.89 16.48
C LYS A 130 -6.16 -2.25 17.01
N LYS A 131 -7.21 -1.74 16.37
CA LYS A 131 -8.59 -1.97 16.80
C LYS A 131 -9.08 -3.40 16.54
N ASN A 132 -8.63 -4.02 15.45
CA ASN A 132 -9.28 -5.22 14.95
C ASN A 132 -8.41 -6.48 14.96
N CYS A 133 -7.09 -6.35 15.07
CA CYS A 133 -6.12 -7.44 14.91
C CYS A 133 -5.22 -7.64 16.12
N GLU A 134 -4.83 -6.56 16.80
CA GLU A 134 -3.92 -6.62 17.95
C GLU A 134 -4.44 -7.58 19.03
N SER A 135 -3.54 -8.43 19.55
CA SER A 135 -3.82 -9.44 20.58
C SER A 135 -4.88 -10.50 20.23
N LYS A 136 -5.29 -10.61 18.96
CA LYS A 136 -6.18 -11.67 18.48
C LYS A 136 -5.40 -12.77 17.78
N ASP A 137 -5.94 -13.99 17.80
CA ASP A 137 -5.38 -15.04 16.96
C ASP A 137 -5.51 -14.65 15.49
N SER A 138 -4.38 -14.71 14.79
CA SER A 138 -4.27 -14.36 13.38
C SER A 138 -4.18 -15.59 12.47
N SER A 139 -4.25 -16.81 13.02
CA SER A 139 -4.12 -18.07 12.29
C SER A 139 -5.19 -18.23 11.18
N ASP A 140 -6.42 -17.77 11.46
CA ASP A 140 -7.55 -17.75 10.53
C ASP A 140 -7.25 -17.02 9.22
N TRP A 141 -6.44 -15.95 9.27
CA TRP A 141 -6.15 -15.12 8.11
C TRP A 141 -5.35 -15.85 7.04
N LYS A 142 -4.56 -16.87 7.39
CA LYS A 142 -3.86 -17.72 6.42
C LYS A 142 -4.49 -19.10 6.24
N ARG A 143 -5.54 -19.44 7.00
CA ARG A 143 -6.21 -20.76 6.92
C ARG A 143 -6.71 -21.05 5.50
N GLY A 144 -6.40 -22.24 4.98
CA GLY A 144 -6.79 -22.66 3.64
C GLY A 144 -6.04 -21.97 2.49
N CYS A 145 -5.07 -21.10 2.80
CA CYS A 145 -4.14 -20.62 1.80
C CYS A 145 -2.97 -21.58 1.72
N ASP A 146 -2.64 -22.00 0.50
CA ASP A 146 -1.46 -22.81 0.17
C ASP A 146 -0.19 -21.94 0.26
N VAL A 147 0.22 -21.64 1.49
CA VAL A 147 1.40 -20.83 1.84
C VAL A 147 2.07 -21.48 3.05
N SER A 148 3.34 -21.85 2.89
CA SER A 148 4.18 -22.51 3.90
C SER A 148 4.80 -21.50 4.84
#